data_AF-A0A0L7QYK7-F1
#
_entry.id   AF-A0A0L7QYK7-F1
#
_cell.length_a   1.000
_cell.length_b   1.000
_cell.length_c   1.000
_cell.angle_alpha   90.00
_cell.angle_beta   90.00
_cell.angle_gamma   90.00
#
_symmetry.space_group_name_H-M   'P 1'
#
loop_
_entity.id
_entity.type
_entity.pdbx_description
1 polymer ?
#
loop_
_entity_poly.entity_id
_entity_poly.type
_entity_poly.pdbx_seq_one_letter_code
_entity_poly.pdbx_strand_id
1 'polypeptide(L)'
;KVDPELEKLRREVNGPPNLDTLALNIQRATTQIHASYLFEHSGKPTLQKLCLLLSSTATGKTYNGWQEFAAHMGLTMEQIRCIDYDFKGLQDPTYYVLLAYVQHVEATVDKILCALQKMHRFDVINQIKDNISDLIAAISQTPRTDESSILRPNSVPRAPLVLTPIQITQEIQDKDDSGHITQDNLQKTKQLYGCIVMLTFAADGFENAQHIAKIFRSKQPRIGVLILQEQENFVYSRAEEFIDDCFRQVNFIIPILTQEYMERINNSKKIYVEDQNKLDAKYIKYIYSLLRYEYVRNQCINTRVRCIVPDKEVYTVVRANLHPTMQAWFRESDIDAFVDNILLQKCSR
;
A
#
# COMPACT_ATOMS: atom_id res chain seq x y z
N LYS A 1 -52.82 -2.47 -5.10
CA LYS A 1 -52.63 -3.48 -6.17
C LYS A 1 -51.28 -3.19 -6.80
N VAL A 2 -50.37 -4.16 -6.81
CA VAL A 2 -49.05 -4.01 -7.44
C VAL A 2 -49.23 -4.01 -8.96
N ASP A 3 -48.52 -3.13 -9.65
CA ASP A 3 -48.62 -2.94 -11.10
C ASP A 3 -48.15 -4.22 -11.85
N PRO A 4 -49.00 -4.82 -12.69
CA PRO A 4 -48.69 -6.06 -13.40
C PRO A 4 -47.53 -5.94 -14.39
N GLU A 5 -47.23 -4.76 -14.93
CA GLU A 5 -46.06 -4.57 -15.80
C GLU A 5 -44.76 -4.55 -15.00
N LEU A 6 -44.77 -3.95 -13.82
CA LEU A 6 -43.65 -3.96 -12.87
C LEU A 6 -43.36 -5.39 -12.38
N GLU A 7 -44.39 -6.21 -12.20
CA GLU A 7 -44.23 -7.60 -11.75
C GLU A 7 -43.80 -8.54 -12.89
N LYS A 8 -44.04 -8.16 -14.14
CA LYS A 8 -43.49 -8.82 -15.32
C LYS A 8 -42.00 -8.50 -15.47
N LEU A 9 -41.63 -7.22 -15.36
CA LEU A 9 -40.23 -6.77 -15.38
C LEU A 9 -39.40 -7.39 -14.25
N ARG A 10 -39.96 -7.54 -13.04
CA ARG A 10 -39.29 -8.23 -11.92
C ARG A 10 -39.03 -9.72 -12.16
N ARG A 11 -39.85 -10.38 -12.98
CA ARG A 11 -39.65 -11.79 -13.35
C ARG A 11 -38.67 -11.97 -14.50
N GLU A 12 -38.53 -10.96 -15.36
CA GLU A 12 -37.61 -10.96 -16.49
C GLU A 12 -36.18 -10.59 -16.09
N VAL A 13 -36.00 -9.86 -14.98
CA VAL A 13 -34.69 -9.54 -14.42
C VAL A 13 -34.25 -10.70 -13.52
N ASN A 14 -33.16 -11.39 -13.90
CA ASN A 14 -32.47 -12.31 -12.99
C ASN A 14 -32.19 -11.57 -11.68
N GLY A 15 -32.71 -12.11 -10.57
CA GLY A 15 -32.48 -11.54 -9.25
C GLY A 15 -30.99 -11.35 -8.97
N PRO A 16 -30.61 -10.45 -8.03
CA PRO A 16 -29.21 -10.28 -7.67
C PRO A 16 -28.60 -11.64 -7.30
N PRO A 17 -27.36 -11.93 -7.73
CA PRO A 17 -26.74 -13.22 -7.48
C PRO A 17 -26.74 -13.49 -5.98
N ASN A 18 -27.15 -14.69 -5.58
CA ASN A 18 -27.08 -15.10 -4.19
C ASN A 18 -25.60 -15.13 -3.76
N LEU A 19 -25.20 -14.15 -2.94
CA LEU A 19 -23.83 -13.94 -2.53
C LEU A 19 -23.29 -15.10 -1.69
N ASP A 20 -24.16 -15.81 -0.96
CA ASP A 20 -23.78 -17.00 -0.19
C ASP A 20 -23.45 -18.17 -1.13
N THR A 21 -24.27 -18.40 -2.15
CA THR A 21 -24.02 -19.43 -3.17
C THR A 21 -22.75 -19.12 -3.96
N LEU A 22 -22.54 -17.85 -4.31
CA LEU A 22 -21.32 -17.40 -4.98
C LEU A 22 -20.08 -17.66 -4.11
N ALA A 23 -20.10 -17.25 -2.85
CA ALA A 23 -18.98 -17.43 -1.94
C ALA A 23 -18.65 -18.92 -1.73
N LEU A 24 -19.67 -19.77 -1.56
CA LEU A 24 -19.51 -21.22 -1.43
C LEU A 24 -18.87 -21.86 -2.68
N ASN A 25 -19.26 -21.42 -3.87
CA ASN A 25 -18.69 -21.94 -5.12
C ASN A 25 -17.20 -21.57 -5.25
N ILE A 26 -16.86 -20.31 -4.95
CA ILE A 26 -15.47 -19.85 -4.99
C ILE A 26 -14.64 -20.57 -3.91
N GLN A 27 -15.18 -20.75 -2.70
CA GLN A 27 -14.52 -21.50 -1.63
C GLN A 27 -14.18 -22.93 -2.08
N ARG A 28 -15.15 -23.67 -2.61
CA ARG A 28 -14.91 -25.03 -3.11
C ARG A 28 -13.77 -25.09 -4.12
N ALA A 29 -13.77 -24.15 -5.07
CA ALA A 29 -12.73 -24.07 -6.11
C ALA A 29 -11.35 -23.64 -5.59
N THR A 30 -11.27 -23.08 -4.38
CA THR A 30 -10.04 -22.54 -3.80
C THR A 30 -9.50 -23.30 -2.59
N THR A 31 -10.19 -24.38 -2.16
CA THR A 31 -9.80 -25.23 -1.02
C THR A 31 -8.41 -25.84 -1.14
N GLN A 32 -7.95 -26.12 -2.36
CA GLN A 32 -6.65 -26.71 -2.62
C GLN A 32 -5.62 -25.70 -3.11
N ILE A 33 -5.95 -24.40 -3.17
CA ILE A 33 -5.03 -23.38 -3.67
C ILE A 33 -4.34 -22.72 -2.49
N HIS A 34 -3.03 -22.89 -2.36
CA HIS A 34 -2.26 -22.20 -1.33
C HIS A 34 -2.30 -20.68 -1.55
N ALA A 35 -2.49 -19.92 -0.49
CA ALA A 35 -2.64 -18.48 -0.52
C ALA A 35 -1.34 -17.74 -0.91
N SER A 36 -0.18 -18.40 -0.92
CA SER A 36 1.04 -17.80 -1.48
C SER A 36 0.92 -17.46 -2.97
N TYR A 37 0.01 -18.09 -3.72
CA TYR A 37 -0.32 -17.67 -5.08
C TYR A 37 -0.81 -16.22 -5.18
N LEU A 38 -1.33 -15.63 -4.09
CA LEU A 38 -1.69 -14.22 -4.04
C LEU A 38 -0.49 -13.28 -4.25
N PHE A 39 0.72 -13.76 -3.98
CA PHE A 39 1.97 -13.01 -4.13
C PHE A 39 2.64 -13.24 -5.49
N GLU A 40 2.17 -14.21 -6.27
CA GLU A 40 2.56 -14.44 -7.65
C GLU A 40 1.85 -13.49 -8.61
N HIS A 41 2.33 -13.41 -9.86
CA HIS A 41 1.78 -12.50 -10.86
C HIS A 41 0.26 -12.68 -11.06
N SER A 42 -0.22 -13.92 -11.08
CA SER A 42 -1.64 -14.26 -11.29
C SER A 42 -2.54 -13.91 -10.12
N GLY A 43 -2.06 -13.98 -8.87
CA GLY A 43 -2.88 -13.69 -7.68
C GLY A 43 -2.79 -12.25 -7.19
N LYS A 44 -1.87 -11.46 -7.75
CA LYS A 44 -1.61 -10.08 -7.33
C LYS A 44 -2.81 -9.13 -7.40
N PRO A 45 -3.68 -9.18 -8.43
CA PRO A 45 -4.88 -8.35 -8.46
C PRO A 45 -5.82 -8.63 -7.28
N THR A 46 -5.93 -9.89 -6.86
CA THR A 46 -6.70 -10.28 -5.66
C THR A 46 -6.07 -9.71 -4.40
N LEU A 47 -4.75 -9.86 -4.23
CA LEU A 47 -4.00 -9.31 -3.08
C LEU A 47 -4.21 -7.79 -2.95
N GLN A 48 -4.06 -7.04 -4.04
CA GLN A 48 -4.25 -5.59 -4.06
C GLN A 48 -5.65 -5.17 -3.64
N LYS A 49 -6.66 -5.88 -4.18
CA LYS A 49 -8.06 -5.55 -3.89
C LYS A 49 -8.40 -5.84 -2.43
N LEU A 50 -7.84 -6.91 -1.86
CA LEU A 50 -7.92 -7.18 -0.43
C LEU A 50 -7.28 -6.06 0.39
N CYS A 51 -6.04 -5.66 0.08
CA CYS A 51 -5.36 -4.55 0.76
C CYS A 51 -6.17 -3.26 0.72
N LEU A 52 -6.62 -2.87 -0.46
CA LEU A 52 -7.43 -1.67 -0.65
C LEU A 52 -8.71 -1.71 0.20
N LEU A 53 -9.47 -2.81 0.16
CA LEU A 53 -10.79 -2.87 0.77
C LEU A 53 -10.76 -3.08 2.28
N LEU A 54 -9.75 -3.77 2.81
CA LEU A 54 -9.63 -4.07 4.24
C LEU A 54 -8.88 -2.97 4.99
N SER A 55 -7.84 -2.38 4.40
CA SER A 55 -7.06 -1.31 5.04
C SER A 55 -7.68 0.09 4.92
N SER A 56 -8.59 0.31 3.95
CA SER A 56 -9.35 1.57 3.84
C SER A 56 -10.63 1.62 4.68
N THR A 57 -10.94 0.56 5.42
CA THR A 57 -12.12 0.52 6.30
C THR A 57 -11.84 1.37 7.54
N ALA A 58 -12.53 2.51 7.67
CA ALA A 58 -12.32 3.45 8.77
C ALA A 58 -12.63 2.83 10.15
N THR A 59 -11.71 3.00 11.09
CA THR A 59 -11.89 2.63 12.50
C THR A 59 -13.05 3.42 13.12
N GLY A 60 -14.00 2.74 13.77
CA GLY A 60 -15.11 3.37 14.50
C GLY A 60 -16.47 3.38 13.79
N LYS A 61 -16.59 2.82 12.58
CA LYS A 61 -17.89 2.32 12.08
C LYS A 61 -18.02 0.84 12.44
N THR A 62 -19.23 0.31 12.44
CA THR A 62 -19.58 -1.12 12.62
C THR A 62 -18.97 -2.08 11.59
N TYR A 63 -17.90 -1.68 10.91
CA TYR A 63 -17.21 -2.47 9.89
C TYR A 63 -15.83 -2.89 10.39
N ASN A 64 -15.66 -4.20 10.35
CA ASN A 64 -14.52 -4.96 10.84
C ASN A 64 -13.32 -4.73 9.91
N GLY A 65 -12.29 -4.03 10.41
CA GLY A 65 -11.10 -3.61 9.66
C GLY A 65 -10.03 -4.70 9.53
N TRP A 66 -8.83 -4.31 9.09
CA TRP A 66 -7.72 -5.25 8.88
C TRP A 66 -7.28 -5.98 10.17
N GLN A 67 -7.42 -5.38 11.35
CA GLN A 67 -7.05 -6.02 12.62
C GLN A 67 -7.94 -7.23 12.94
N GLU A 68 -9.25 -7.10 12.69
CA GLU A 68 -10.16 -8.22 12.90
C GLU A 68 -9.98 -9.29 11.84
N PHE A 69 -9.71 -8.89 10.60
CA PHE A 69 -9.28 -9.82 9.56
C PHE A 69 -8.04 -10.59 10.01
N ALA A 70 -7.02 -9.91 10.55
CA ALA A 70 -5.81 -10.53 11.08
C ALA A 70 -6.10 -11.58 12.17
N ALA A 71 -6.99 -11.27 13.11
CA ALA A 71 -7.41 -12.20 14.15
C ALA A 71 -8.09 -13.45 13.55
N HIS A 72 -8.96 -13.28 12.55
CA HIS A 72 -9.58 -14.41 11.84
C HIS A 72 -8.58 -15.23 11.00
N MET A 73 -7.50 -14.60 10.53
CA MET A 73 -6.39 -15.28 9.85
C MET A 73 -5.42 -15.97 10.81
N GLY A 74 -5.66 -15.88 12.13
CA GLY A 74 -4.88 -16.61 13.15
C GLY A 74 -3.67 -15.86 13.68
N LEU A 75 -3.53 -14.56 13.41
CA LEU A 75 -2.44 -13.77 13.98
C LEU A 75 -2.69 -13.51 15.47
N THR A 76 -1.61 -13.55 16.24
CA THR A 76 -1.61 -13.20 17.67
C THR A 76 -1.80 -11.70 17.87
N MET A 77 -2.23 -11.29 19.08
CA MET A 77 -2.36 -9.87 19.41
C MET A 77 -1.01 -9.15 19.32
N GLU A 78 0.08 -9.82 19.64
CA GLU A 78 1.45 -9.31 19.56
C GLU A 78 1.84 -9.06 18.09
N GLN A 79 1.52 -9.99 17.19
CA GLN A 79 1.74 -9.81 15.74
C GLN A 79 0.90 -8.68 15.16
N ILE A 80 -0.37 -8.58 15.56
CA ILE A 80 -1.26 -7.49 15.12
C ILE A 80 -0.71 -6.13 15.59
N ARG A 81 -0.25 -6.04 16.85
CA ARG A 81 0.40 -4.83 17.37
C ARG A 81 1.70 -4.52 16.65
N CYS A 82 2.52 -5.53 16.35
CA CYS A 82 3.76 -5.35 15.60
C CYS A 82 3.47 -4.78 14.19
N ILE A 83 2.42 -5.25 13.51
CA ILE A 83 1.97 -4.68 12.24
C ILE A 83 1.51 -3.21 12.41
N ASP A 84 0.76 -2.90 13.47
CA ASP A 84 0.18 -1.56 13.70
C ASP A 84 1.20 -0.51 14.18
N TYR A 85 2.25 -0.94 14.88
CA TYR A 85 3.25 -0.04 15.48
C TYR A 85 4.62 -0.13 14.80
N ASP A 86 5.19 -1.33 14.66
CA ASP A 86 6.58 -1.51 14.23
C ASP A 86 6.73 -1.56 12.70
N PHE A 87 5.74 -2.16 12.01
CA PHE A 87 5.70 -2.19 10.54
C PHE A 87 4.82 -1.11 9.93
N LYS A 88 4.32 -0.21 10.79
CA LYS A 88 3.49 0.90 10.37
C LYS A 88 4.19 1.70 9.29
N GLY A 89 3.55 1.75 8.12
CA GLY A 89 4.03 2.58 7.02
C GLY A 89 5.09 1.98 6.11
N LEU A 90 5.59 0.78 6.40
CA LEU A 90 6.51 0.09 5.48
C LEU A 90 5.75 -0.51 4.29
N GLN A 91 4.58 -1.13 4.55
CA GLN A 91 3.62 -1.61 3.56
C GLN A 91 2.19 -1.48 4.11
N ASP A 92 1.20 -1.85 3.30
CA ASP A 92 -0.18 -1.98 3.73
C ASP A 92 -0.32 -3.02 4.86
N PRO A 93 -1.11 -2.77 5.92
CA PRO A 93 -1.20 -3.70 7.03
C PRO A 93 -1.87 -5.03 6.63
N THR A 94 -2.85 -5.02 5.73
CA THR A 94 -3.46 -6.25 5.20
C THR A 94 -2.45 -7.08 4.39
N TYR A 95 -1.49 -6.42 3.73
CA TYR A 95 -0.38 -7.11 3.06
C TYR A 95 0.44 -7.92 4.08
N TYR A 96 0.78 -7.34 5.24
CA TYR A 96 1.52 -8.07 6.27
C TYR A 96 0.71 -9.19 6.93
N VAL A 97 -0.61 -9.01 7.08
CA VAL A 97 -1.51 -10.07 7.56
C VAL A 97 -1.47 -11.27 6.61
N LEU A 98 -1.62 -11.03 5.31
CA LEU A 98 -1.57 -12.09 4.30
C LEU A 98 -0.17 -12.69 4.20
N LEU A 99 0.88 -11.89 4.35
CA LEU A 99 2.26 -12.36 4.33
C LEU A 99 2.55 -13.29 5.53
N ALA A 100 2.06 -12.95 6.72
CA ALA A 100 2.13 -13.80 7.90
C ALA A 100 1.33 -15.09 7.71
N TYR A 101 0.11 -14.96 7.17
CA TYR A 101 -0.78 -16.09 6.95
C TYR A 101 -0.20 -17.15 5.99
N VAL A 102 0.39 -16.72 4.87
CA VAL A 102 0.94 -17.67 3.86
C VAL A 102 2.16 -18.45 4.35
N GLN A 103 2.68 -18.14 5.53
CA GLN A 103 3.73 -18.96 6.15
C GLN A 103 3.20 -20.30 6.67
N HIS A 104 1.89 -20.45 6.88
CA HIS A 104 1.30 -21.71 7.33
C HIS A 104 1.17 -22.72 6.18
N VAL A 105 1.51 -23.98 6.44
CA VAL A 105 1.44 -25.11 5.49
C VAL A 105 0.03 -25.30 4.91
N GLU A 106 -1.00 -25.02 5.70
CA GLU A 106 -2.39 -25.15 5.27
C GLU A 106 -3.04 -23.80 4.91
N ALA A 107 -2.24 -22.77 4.59
CA ALA A 107 -2.76 -21.47 4.24
C ALA A 107 -3.39 -21.50 2.84
N THR A 108 -4.69 -21.72 2.75
CA THR A 108 -5.43 -21.80 1.48
C THR A 108 -6.26 -20.55 1.23
N VAL A 109 -6.63 -20.31 -0.03
CA VAL A 109 -7.41 -19.13 -0.45
C VAL A 109 -8.86 -19.19 0.07
N ASP A 110 -9.46 -20.37 0.18
CA ASP A 110 -10.82 -20.53 0.72
C ASP A 110 -10.93 -20.08 2.19
N LYS A 111 -9.87 -20.27 2.98
CA LYS A 111 -9.80 -19.83 4.38
C LYS A 111 -9.80 -18.30 4.51
N ILE A 112 -9.23 -17.58 3.53
CA ILE A 112 -9.36 -16.11 3.43
C ILE A 112 -10.83 -15.73 3.19
N LEU A 113 -11.52 -16.43 2.29
CA LEU A 113 -12.95 -16.21 2.03
C LEU A 113 -13.81 -16.54 3.25
N CYS A 114 -13.49 -17.61 3.97
CA CYS A 114 -14.14 -17.96 5.24
C CYS A 114 -13.97 -16.84 6.28
N ALA A 115 -12.78 -16.24 6.39
CA ALA A 115 -12.54 -15.11 7.28
C ALA A 115 -13.41 -13.89 6.89
N LEU A 116 -13.46 -13.55 5.60
CA LEU A 116 -14.31 -12.46 5.10
C LEU A 116 -15.80 -12.71 5.37
N GLN A 117 -16.28 -13.95 5.23
CA GLN A 117 -17.66 -14.32 5.57
C GLN A 117 -17.95 -14.16 7.07
N LYS A 118 -17.03 -14.60 7.94
CA LYS A 118 -17.14 -14.45 9.40
C LYS A 118 -17.23 -12.97 9.80
N MET A 119 -16.53 -12.10 9.07
CA MET A 119 -16.60 -10.65 9.23
C MET A 119 -17.81 -9.99 8.52
N HIS A 120 -18.69 -10.78 7.89
CA HIS A 120 -19.81 -10.29 7.06
C HIS A 120 -19.39 -9.33 5.92
N ARG A 121 -18.16 -9.46 5.42
CA ARG A 121 -17.59 -8.63 4.33
C ARG A 121 -17.89 -9.22 2.95
N PHE A 122 -19.16 -9.47 2.66
CA PHE A 122 -19.62 -9.96 1.35
C PHE A 122 -19.35 -8.95 0.21
N ASP A 123 -19.26 -7.67 0.54
CA ASP A 123 -18.85 -6.60 -0.38
C ASP A 123 -17.44 -6.87 -0.94
N VAL A 124 -16.53 -7.35 -0.09
CA VAL A 124 -15.16 -7.69 -0.50
C VAL A 124 -15.16 -8.91 -1.38
N ILE A 125 -15.87 -9.97 -0.98
CA ILE A 125 -15.99 -11.22 -1.74
C ILE A 125 -16.53 -10.93 -3.15
N ASN A 126 -17.60 -10.15 -3.27
CA ASN A 126 -18.19 -9.81 -4.56
C ASN A 126 -17.23 -8.98 -5.43
N GLN A 127 -16.36 -8.16 -4.83
CA GLN A 127 -15.39 -7.33 -5.58
C GLN A 127 -14.12 -8.07 -6.01
N ILE A 128 -13.79 -9.20 -5.38
CA ILE A 128 -12.60 -10.00 -5.73
C ILE A 128 -12.92 -11.25 -6.56
N LYS A 129 -14.20 -11.59 -6.74
CA LYS A 129 -14.64 -12.84 -7.39
C LYS A 129 -14.06 -13.07 -8.78
N ASP A 130 -13.96 -12.01 -9.59
CA ASP A 130 -13.50 -12.11 -10.97
C ASP A 130 -11.98 -12.35 -10.97
N ASN A 131 -11.23 -11.61 -10.15
CA ASN A 131 -9.78 -11.82 -9.96
C ASN A 131 -9.45 -13.23 -9.43
N ILE A 132 -10.28 -13.79 -8.54
CA ILE A 132 -10.10 -15.16 -8.05
C ILE A 132 -10.41 -16.17 -9.17
N SER A 133 -11.41 -15.91 -10.00
CA SER A 133 -11.74 -16.77 -11.14
C SER A 133 -10.58 -16.80 -12.15
N ASP A 134 -9.97 -15.65 -12.43
CA ASP A 134 -8.77 -15.53 -13.27
C ASP A 134 -7.57 -16.28 -12.66
N LEU A 135 -7.39 -16.18 -11.34
CA LEU A 135 -6.36 -16.94 -10.61
C LEU A 135 -6.55 -18.46 -10.76
N ILE A 136 -7.77 -18.95 -10.56
CA ILE A 136 -8.10 -20.38 -10.71
C ILE A 136 -7.82 -20.85 -12.14
N ALA A 137 -8.21 -20.04 -13.14
CA ALA A 137 -7.96 -20.35 -14.55
C ALA A 137 -6.46 -20.41 -14.86
N ALA A 138 -5.66 -19.47 -14.34
CA ALA A 138 -4.21 -19.46 -14.52
C ALA A 138 -3.53 -20.68 -13.87
N ILE A 139 -3.95 -21.07 -12.67
CA ILE A 139 -3.37 -22.23 -11.96
C ILE A 139 -3.74 -23.54 -12.67
N SER A 140 -4.96 -23.65 -13.18
CA SER A 140 -5.47 -24.86 -13.84
C SER A 140 -4.74 -25.23 -15.15
N GLN A 141 -3.95 -24.30 -15.71
CA GLN A 141 -3.10 -24.56 -16.87
C GLN A 141 -1.78 -25.28 -16.51
N THR A 142 -1.50 -25.46 -15.22
CA THR A 142 -0.29 -26.15 -14.74
C THR A 142 -0.56 -27.66 -14.60
N PRO A 143 0.31 -28.55 -15.10
CA PRO A 143 0.07 -30.00 -15.04
C PRO A 143 -0.03 -30.50 -13.59
N ARG A 144 -1.13 -31.19 -13.26
CA ARG A 144 -1.41 -31.74 -11.93
C ARG A 144 -0.61 -33.01 -11.70
N THR A 145 0.10 -33.07 -10.57
CA THR A 145 0.84 -34.27 -10.16
C THR A 145 0.09 -35.10 -9.11
N ASP A 146 -0.90 -34.53 -8.39
CA ASP A 146 -1.74 -35.26 -7.43
C ASP A 146 -3.02 -34.49 -7.05
N GLU A 147 -4.20 -35.13 -7.08
CA GLU A 147 -5.50 -34.47 -6.85
C GLU A 147 -5.81 -34.16 -5.37
N SER A 148 -5.07 -34.76 -4.42
CA SER A 148 -5.30 -34.57 -2.98
C SER A 148 -4.36 -33.57 -2.31
N SER A 149 -3.40 -32.99 -3.04
CA SER A 149 -2.39 -32.11 -2.48
C SER A 149 -2.75 -30.62 -2.65
N ILE A 150 -2.41 -29.79 -1.65
CA ILE A 150 -2.54 -28.33 -1.77
C ILE A 150 -1.56 -27.85 -2.84
N LEU A 151 -2.07 -27.21 -3.88
CA LEU A 151 -1.31 -26.57 -4.96
C LEU A 151 -0.50 -25.41 -4.38
N ARG A 152 0.81 -25.41 -4.64
CA ARG A 152 1.73 -24.38 -4.18
C ARG A 152 2.57 -23.83 -5.33
N PRO A 153 2.88 -22.52 -5.31
CA PRO A 153 3.89 -21.96 -6.20
C PRO A 153 5.30 -22.44 -5.80
N ASN A 154 6.25 -22.25 -6.72
CA ASN A 154 7.66 -22.66 -6.55
C ASN A 154 8.35 -21.98 -5.36
N SER A 155 7.86 -20.82 -4.92
CA SER A 155 8.40 -20.11 -3.78
C SER A 155 7.29 -19.51 -2.92
N VAL A 156 7.47 -19.55 -1.60
CA VAL A 156 6.61 -18.84 -0.65
C VAL A 156 7.37 -17.58 -0.20
N PRO A 157 6.77 -16.39 -0.28
CA PRO A 157 7.44 -15.17 0.17
C PRO A 157 7.72 -15.28 1.67
N ARG A 158 8.92 -14.89 2.11
CA ARG A 158 9.30 -14.96 3.53
C ARG A 158 8.77 -13.75 4.30
N ALA A 159 8.17 -14.01 5.46
CA ALA A 159 7.79 -12.98 6.41
C ALA A 159 8.94 -12.67 7.40
N PRO A 160 9.00 -11.46 7.99
CA PRO A 160 9.83 -11.20 9.17
C PRO A 160 9.57 -12.23 10.28
N LEU A 161 10.59 -12.62 11.04
CA LEU A 161 10.50 -13.69 12.05
C LEU A 161 9.34 -13.47 13.06
N VAL A 162 9.09 -12.23 13.46
CA VAL A 162 7.99 -11.89 14.38
C VAL A 162 6.61 -12.26 13.81
N LEU A 163 6.46 -12.28 12.48
CA LEU A 163 5.24 -12.66 11.75
C LEU A 163 5.21 -14.13 11.33
N THR A 164 6.26 -14.91 11.62
CA THR A 164 6.27 -16.34 11.32
C THR A 164 5.63 -17.17 12.44
N PRO A 165 4.90 -18.25 12.12
CA PRO A 165 4.28 -19.11 13.12
C PRO A 165 5.33 -19.78 14.01
N ILE A 166 5.05 -19.90 15.32
CA ILE A 166 5.87 -20.66 16.26
C ILE A 166 5.57 -22.15 16.08
N GLN A 167 6.00 -22.73 14.96
CA GLN A 167 6.06 -24.17 14.76
C GLN A 167 7.46 -24.56 14.30
N ILE A 168 7.94 -25.65 14.90
CA ILE A 168 9.33 -26.05 15.11
C ILE A 168 10.07 -26.32 13.79
N THR A 169 11.26 -25.72 13.71
CA THR A 169 12.46 -26.07 12.94
C THR A 169 12.37 -27.29 12.04
N GLN A 170 12.45 -27.09 10.72
CA GLN A 170 13.12 -28.02 9.81
C GLN A 170 14.07 -27.23 8.90
N GLU A 171 15.35 -27.40 9.23
CA GLU A 171 16.56 -27.33 8.42
C GLU A 171 16.62 -26.30 7.27
N ILE A 172 17.39 -25.25 7.56
CA ILE A 172 18.07 -24.42 6.55
C ILE A 172 19.04 -25.33 5.81
N GLN A 173 18.73 -25.68 4.57
CA GLN A 173 19.77 -25.97 3.59
C GLN A 173 20.07 -24.67 2.84
N ASP A 174 21.16 -24.04 3.26
CA ASP A 174 21.86 -23.07 2.44
C ASP A 174 22.36 -23.78 1.18
N LYS A 175 21.85 -23.34 0.03
CA LYS A 175 22.59 -23.43 -1.22
C LYS A 175 22.73 -22.03 -1.77
N ASP A 176 23.90 -21.46 -1.49
CA ASP A 176 24.61 -20.61 -2.42
C ASP A 176 24.48 -21.21 -3.83
N ASP A 177 23.99 -20.43 -4.78
CA ASP A 177 24.46 -20.59 -6.14
C ASP A 177 24.55 -19.25 -6.86
N SER A 178 25.72 -19.09 -7.45
CA SER A 178 26.28 -17.89 -8.03
C SER A 178 25.68 -17.54 -9.39
N GLY A 179 25.58 -16.25 -9.66
CA GLY A 179 25.91 -15.65 -10.96
C GLY A 179 24.86 -15.70 -12.06
N HIS A 180 24.36 -14.52 -12.45
CA HIS A 180 24.74 -13.97 -13.77
C HIS A 180 24.52 -12.46 -13.85
N ILE A 181 25.60 -11.80 -14.25
CA ILE A 181 25.73 -10.39 -14.58
C ILE A 181 24.91 -10.08 -15.84
N THR A 182 24.14 -9.00 -15.82
CA THR A 182 23.88 -8.20 -17.02
C THR A 182 24.12 -6.73 -16.69
N GLN A 183 25.20 -6.22 -17.27
CA GLN A 183 25.56 -4.80 -17.27
C GLN A 183 24.70 -4.03 -18.28
N ASP A 184 24.78 -2.70 -18.12
CA ASP A 184 24.47 -1.61 -19.05
C ASP A 184 23.08 -0.97 -18.91
N ASN A 185 22.93 0.34 -18.69
CA ASN A 185 23.86 1.48 -18.80
C ASN A 185 23.44 2.58 -17.80
N LEU A 186 24.22 2.84 -16.75
CA LEU A 186 24.06 4.03 -15.92
C LEU A 186 25.02 5.12 -16.41
N GLN A 187 24.49 6.11 -17.12
CA GLN A 187 25.25 7.31 -17.45
C GLN A 187 25.63 8.08 -16.17
N LYS A 188 26.94 8.31 -16.06
CA LYS A 188 27.66 9.03 -15.02
C LYS A 188 27.07 10.42 -14.73
N THR A 189 26.84 10.72 -13.45
CA THR A 189 27.05 12.06 -12.88
C THR A 189 27.43 11.94 -11.40
N LYS A 190 28.42 12.73 -10.99
CA LYS A 190 29.10 12.74 -9.68
C LYS A 190 28.10 12.81 -8.51
N GLN A 191 27.97 11.76 -7.70
CA GLN A 191 27.12 11.77 -6.51
C GLN A 191 27.73 12.62 -5.38
N LEU A 192 27.17 13.81 -5.16
CA LEU A 192 27.38 14.63 -3.96
C LEU A 192 26.33 14.37 -2.86
N TYR A 193 25.23 13.67 -3.20
CA TYR A 193 24.08 13.48 -2.32
C TYR A 193 23.82 12.00 -2.00
N GLY A 194 23.50 11.73 -0.73
CA GLY A 194 23.09 10.42 -0.23
C GLY A 194 21.77 9.99 -0.86
N CYS A 195 20.77 10.86 -0.87
CA CYS A 195 19.52 10.68 -1.62
C CYS A 195 18.94 12.04 -2.02
N ILE A 196 17.94 12.04 -2.90
CA ILE A 196 17.18 13.24 -3.30
C ILE A 196 15.73 13.03 -2.87
N VAL A 197 15.13 14.03 -2.24
CA VAL A 197 13.76 14.00 -1.75
C VAL A 197 12.96 15.17 -2.29
N MET A 198 11.67 14.97 -2.54
CA MET A 198 10.72 16.04 -2.85
C MET A 198 9.85 16.31 -1.62
N LEU A 199 9.85 17.54 -1.12
CA LEU A 199 8.90 17.95 -0.08
C LEU A 199 7.60 18.41 -0.72
N THR A 200 6.47 18.05 -0.13
CA THR A 200 5.15 18.57 -0.51
C THR A 200 4.40 18.97 0.75
N PHE A 201 3.94 20.22 0.81
CA PHE A 201 3.41 20.84 2.02
C PHE A 201 2.41 21.95 1.68
N ALA A 202 1.45 22.18 2.58
CA ALA A 202 0.50 23.28 2.52
C ALA A 202 1.06 24.55 3.17
N ALA A 203 0.33 25.66 3.13
CA ALA A 203 0.83 26.94 3.62
C ALA A 203 1.14 26.90 5.12
N ASP A 204 0.29 26.23 5.91
CA ASP A 204 0.49 25.98 7.34
C ASP A 204 1.68 25.06 7.69
N GLY A 205 2.23 24.34 6.71
CA GLY A 205 3.40 23.47 6.83
C GLY A 205 4.70 24.09 6.32
N PHE A 206 4.69 25.34 5.85
CA PHE A 206 5.84 26.00 5.24
C PHE A 206 7.05 26.10 6.19
N GLU A 207 6.83 26.50 7.45
CA GLU A 207 7.91 26.62 8.43
C GLU A 207 8.55 25.26 8.73
N ASN A 208 7.73 24.21 8.89
CA ASN A 208 8.19 22.84 9.07
C ASN A 208 9.00 22.37 7.85
N ALA A 209 8.55 22.69 6.63
CA ALA A 209 9.26 22.35 5.40
C ALA A 209 10.65 22.98 5.33
N GLN A 210 10.76 24.28 5.66
CA GLN A 210 12.03 24.99 5.70
C GLN A 210 12.96 24.42 6.76
N HIS A 211 12.43 24.12 7.95
CA HIS A 211 13.17 23.49 9.04
C HIS A 211 13.74 22.12 8.62
N ILE A 212 12.88 21.23 8.11
CA ILE A 212 13.27 19.89 7.63
C ILE A 212 14.28 19.98 6.47
N ALA A 213 14.05 20.88 5.51
CA ALA A 213 14.96 21.07 4.38
C ALA A 213 16.36 21.49 4.86
N LYS A 214 16.45 22.37 5.86
CA LYS A 214 17.72 22.78 6.47
C LYS A 214 18.44 21.59 7.11
N ILE A 215 17.72 20.75 7.86
CA ILE A 215 18.27 19.53 8.46
C ILE A 215 18.83 18.62 7.36
N PHE A 216 18.03 18.25 6.37
CA PHE A 216 18.44 17.36 5.28
C PHE A 216 19.68 17.86 4.51
N ARG A 217 19.72 19.16 4.21
CA ARG A 217 20.86 19.80 3.53
C ARG A 217 22.14 19.79 4.36
N SER A 218 22.03 19.74 5.69
CA SER A 218 23.16 19.74 6.63
C SER A 218 23.75 18.36 6.94
N LYS A 219 23.07 17.26 6.60
CA LYS A 219 23.52 15.90 6.90
C LYS A 219 24.73 15.48 6.07
N GLN A 220 25.42 14.44 6.52
CA GLN A 220 26.47 13.77 5.77
C GLN A 220 26.17 12.26 5.67
N PRO A 221 26.01 11.70 4.45
CA PRO A 221 25.98 12.39 3.16
C PRO A 221 24.78 13.38 3.06
N ARG A 222 24.94 14.47 2.29
CA ARG A 222 23.88 15.48 2.13
C ARG A 222 22.66 14.89 1.48
N ILE A 223 21.48 15.31 1.89
CA ILE A 223 20.22 14.96 1.22
C ILE A 223 19.82 16.12 0.31
N GLY A 224 19.65 15.85 -0.98
CA GLY A 224 19.13 16.82 -1.94
C GLY A 224 17.64 17.03 -1.66
N VAL A 225 17.20 18.29 -1.59
CA VAL A 225 15.81 18.62 -1.25
C VAL A 225 15.21 19.48 -2.36
N LEU A 226 14.14 18.97 -2.96
CA LEU A 226 13.36 19.65 -3.98
C LEU A 226 12.10 20.27 -3.36
N ILE A 227 12.01 21.60 -3.49
CA ILE A 227 10.86 22.44 -3.11
C ILE A 227 10.45 23.20 -4.37
N LEU A 228 9.16 23.17 -4.74
CA LEU A 228 8.71 23.74 -6.01
C LEU A 228 8.87 25.26 -6.05
N GLN A 229 8.63 25.95 -4.93
CA GLN A 229 8.83 27.39 -4.86
C GLN A 229 10.29 27.81 -5.10
N GLU A 230 11.26 26.96 -4.77
CA GLU A 230 12.69 27.24 -5.05
C GLU A 230 13.05 27.04 -6.54
N GLN A 231 12.15 26.48 -7.35
CA GLN A 231 12.32 26.18 -8.78
C GLN A 231 11.35 26.98 -9.66
N GLU A 232 10.90 28.13 -9.17
CA GLU A 232 9.80 28.93 -9.71
C GLU A 232 9.91 29.21 -11.23
N ASN A 233 11.12 29.51 -11.72
CA ASN A 233 11.38 29.78 -13.14
C ASN A 233 11.02 28.60 -14.07
N PHE A 234 11.25 27.37 -13.62
CA PHE A 234 10.95 26.18 -14.40
C PHE A 234 9.46 25.82 -14.30
N VAL A 235 8.88 25.98 -13.11
CA VAL A 235 7.47 25.66 -12.84
C VAL A 235 6.53 26.55 -13.66
N TYR A 236 6.79 27.85 -13.82
CA TYR A 236 5.89 28.72 -14.59
C TYR A 236 5.88 28.46 -16.11
N SER A 237 6.88 27.78 -16.65
CA SER A 237 6.97 27.51 -18.10
C SER A 237 6.17 26.27 -18.51
N ARG A 238 6.36 25.14 -17.81
CA ARG A 238 5.71 23.83 -18.08
C ARG A 238 5.53 23.07 -16.77
N ALA A 239 4.67 23.58 -15.89
CA ALA A 239 4.55 23.11 -14.52
C ALA A 239 4.36 21.59 -14.37
N GLU A 240 3.40 21.01 -15.09
CA GLU A 240 3.07 19.59 -14.96
C GLU A 240 4.23 18.70 -15.41
N GLU A 241 4.82 18.97 -16.58
CA GLU A 241 5.97 18.23 -17.10
C GLU A 241 7.18 18.32 -16.16
N PHE A 242 7.45 19.52 -15.63
CA PHE A 242 8.53 19.73 -14.67
C PHE A 242 8.29 18.94 -13.38
N ILE A 243 7.06 18.97 -12.85
CA ILE A 243 6.70 18.21 -11.65
C ILE A 243 6.81 16.71 -11.92
N ASP A 244 6.37 16.23 -13.08
CA ASP A 244 6.48 14.83 -13.49
C ASP A 244 7.94 14.36 -13.54
N ASP A 245 8.83 15.17 -14.12
CA ASP A 245 10.26 14.89 -14.19
C ASP A 245 10.88 14.86 -12.80
N CYS A 246 10.59 15.86 -11.97
CA CYS A 246 11.04 15.90 -10.58
C CYS A 246 10.54 14.69 -9.80
N PHE A 247 9.25 14.37 -9.95
CA PHE A 247 8.59 13.25 -9.30
C PHE A 247 9.24 11.92 -9.68
N ARG A 248 9.74 11.74 -10.90
CA ARG A 248 10.44 10.52 -11.33
C ARG A 248 11.89 10.47 -10.83
N GLN A 249 12.56 11.61 -10.71
CA GLN A 249 13.98 11.70 -10.40
C GLN A 249 14.31 11.60 -8.90
N VAL A 250 13.39 11.97 -8.02
CA VAL A 250 13.63 11.88 -6.56
C VAL A 250 13.62 10.44 -6.06
N ASN A 251 14.34 10.15 -4.98
CA ASN A 251 14.28 8.84 -4.32
C ASN A 251 13.00 8.72 -3.47
N PHE A 252 12.68 9.75 -2.69
CA PHE A 252 11.52 9.79 -1.81
C PHE A 252 10.65 11.02 -2.05
N ILE A 253 9.35 10.87 -1.83
CA ILE A 253 8.40 11.98 -1.73
C ILE A 253 7.98 12.07 -0.27
N ILE A 254 8.08 13.26 0.31
CA ILE A 254 7.85 13.51 1.72
C ILE A 254 6.73 14.54 1.89
N PRO A 255 5.49 14.07 2.05
CA PRO A 255 4.39 14.93 2.47
C PRO A 255 4.53 15.37 3.92
N ILE A 256 4.41 16.67 4.16
CA ILE A 256 4.29 17.24 5.51
C ILE A 256 2.80 17.31 5.83
N LEU A 257 2.36 16.41 6.70
CA LEU A 257 0.95 16.22 7.00
C LEU A 257 0.48 17.21 8.06
N THR A 258 -0.07 18.31 7.57
CA THR A 258 -0.79 19.31 8.38
C THR A 258 -2.30 19.24 8.14
N GLN A 259 -3.07 19.95 8.97
CA GLN A 259 -4.51 20.07 8.77
C GLN A 259 -4.83 20.60 7.37
N GLU A 260 -4.18 21.68 6.91
CA GLU A 260 -4.45 22.26 5.60
C GLU A 260 -4.03 21.31 4.46
N TYR A 261 -2.92 20.57 4.62
CA TYR A 261 -2.51 19.56 3.63
C TYR A 261 -3.60 18.51 3.44
N MET A 262 -4.13 17.97 4.54
CA MET A 262 -5.21 16.98 4.52
C MET A 262 -6.51 17.54 3.95
N GLU A 263 -6.83 18.80 4.23
CA GLU A 263 -7.99 19.47 3.64
C GLU A 263 -7.85 19.62 2.11
N ARG A 264 -6.65 19.96 1.62
CA ARG A 264 -6.38 20.19 0.19
C ARG A 264 -6.42 18.91 -0.65
N ILE A 265 -5.94 17.78 -0.11
CA ILE A 265 -5.98 16.50 -0.83
C ILE A 265 -7.39 15.88 -0.87
N ASN A 266 -8.23 16.18 0.12
CA ASN A 266 -9.59 15.62 0.24
C ASN A 266 -10.66 16.48 -0.44
N ASN A 267 -10.49 17.81 -0.50
CA ASN A 267 -11.52 18.70 -1.03
C ASN A 267 -11.32 19.00 -2.52
N SER A 268 -12.27 18.55 -3.35
CA SER A 268 -12.24 18.78 -4.79
C SER A 268 -12.71 20.17 -5.23
N LYS A 269 -13.35 20.95 -4.34
CA LYS A 269 -14.16 22.13 -4.70
C LYS A 269 -13.60 23.50 -4.28
N LYS A 270 -12.55 23.58 -3.45
CA LYS A 270 -11.99 24.87 -3.04
C LYS A 270 -10.91 25.30 -4.02
N ILE A 271 -11.21 26.31 -4.85
CA ILE A 271 -10.18 27.08 -5.56
C ILE A 271 -9.64 28.07 -4.53
N TYR A 272 -8.44 27.82 -4.03
CA TYR A 272 -7.76 28.74 -3.13
C TYR A 272 -7.17 29.87 -3.97
N VAL A 273 -7.88 31.00 -4.04
CA VAL A 273 -7.47 32.20 -4.78
C VAL A 273 -6.10 32.70 -4.29
N GLU A 274 -5.76 32.40 -3.03
CA GLU A 274 -4.51 32.75 -2.35
C GLU A 274 -3.27 31.96 -2.83
N ASP A 275 -3.43 30.95 -3.70
CA ASP A 275 -2.35 30.06 -4.13
C ASP A 275 -1.60 30.52 -5.39
N GLN A 276 -1.97 31.65 -6.01
CA GLN A 276 -1.36 32.09 -7.28
C GLN A 276 0.17 32.21 -7.21
N ASN A 277 0.70 32.55 -6.03
CA ASN A 277 2.14 32.75 -5.79
C ASN A 277 2.76 31.68 -4.88
N LYS A 278 2.03 30.59 -4.55
CA LYS A 278 2.52 29.52 -3.67
C LYS A 278 2.53 28.19 -4.42
N LEU A 279 3.60 27.94 -5.16
CA LEU A 279 3.71 26.79 -6.07
C LEU A 279 3.55 25.45 -5.35
N ASP A 280 4.22 25.27 -4.20
CA ASP A 280 4.12 24.03 -3.42
C ASP A 280 2.67 23.73 -3.03
N ALA A 281 1.96 24.75 -2.55
CA ALA A 281 0.59 24.67 -2.08
C ALA A 281 -0.39 24.40 -3.24
N LYS A 282 -0.18 25.08 -4.38
CA LYS A 282 -0.97 24.96 -5.61
C LYS A 282 -0.95 23.54 -6.19
N TYR A 283 0.20 22.87 -6.17
CA TYR A 283 0.39 21.56 -6.82
C TYR A 283 0.22 20.34 -5.91
N ILE A 284 -0.13 20.51 -4.63
CA ILE A 284 -0.38 19.40 -3.68
C ILE A 284 -1.29 18.33 -4.28
N LYS A 285 -2.41 18.74 -4.87
CA LYS A 285 -3.41 17.80 -5.40
C LYS A 285 -2.91 17.03 -6.62
N TYR A 286 -2.10 17.68 -7.45
CA TYR A 286 -1.48 17.03 -8.61
C TYR A 286 -0.44 16.01 -8.15
N ILE A 287 0.47 16.39 -7.25
CA ILE A 287 1.45 15.49 -6.64
C ILE A 287 0.75 14.32 -5.95
N TYR A 288 -0.30 14.57 -5.17
CA TYR A 288 -1.08 13.52 -4.52
C TYR A 288 -1.73 12.57 -5.53
N SER A 289 -2.17 13.06 -6.69
CA SER A 289 -2.69 12.22 -7.77
C SER A 289 -1.60 11.31 -8.35
N LEU A 290 -0.38 11.83 -8.54
CA LEU A 290 0.79 11.06 -8.94
C LEU A 290 1.17 10.00 -7.91
N LEU A 291 1.13 10.34 -6.61
CA LEU A 291 1.37 9.40 -5.51
C LEU A 291 0.41 8.22 -5.54
N ARG A 292 -0.89 8.46 -5.70
CA ARG A 292 -1.89 7.39 -5.78
C ARG A 292 -1.73 6.57 -7.05
N TYR A 293 -1.44 7.22 -8.18
CA TYR A 293 -1.20 6.53 -9.45
C TYR A 293 0.01 5.61 -9.36
N GLU A 294 1.13 6.11 -8.81
CA GLU A 294 2.32 5.30 -8.58
C GLU A 294 2.06 4.15 -7.61
N TYR A 295 1.31 4.37 -6.53
CA TYR A 295 0.93 3.31 -5.59
C TYR A 295 0.15 2.19 -6.27
N VAL A 296 -0.87 2.52 -7.07
CA VAL A 296 -1.66 1.53 -7.82
C VAL A 296 -0.77 0.83 -8.87
N ARG A 297 0.03 1.58 -9.62
CA ARG A 297 0.98 1.04 -10.61
C ARG A 297 2.01 0.10 -9.98
N ASN A 298 2.49 0.43 -8.79
CA ASN A 298 3.41 -0.36 -7.99
C ASN A 298 2.67 -1.40 -7.14
N GLN A 299 1.47 -1.80 -7.57
CA GLN A 299 0.76 -2.95 -7.03
C GLN A 299 0.41 -2.79 -5.54
N CYS A 300 0.02 -1.57 -5.15
CA CYS A 300 -0.35 -1.18 -3.80
C CYS A 300 0.80 -1.28 -2.77
N ILE A 301 2.05 -1.19 -3.26
CA ILE A 301 3.26 -1.21 -2.44
C ILE A 301 3.78 0.23 -2.34
N ASN A 302 3.89 0.76 -1.11
CA ASN A 302 4.39 2.11 -0.89
C ASN A 302 5.92 2.14 -0.78
N THR A 303 6.58 2.25 -1.93
CA THR A 303 8.05 2.20 -2.00
C THR A 303 8.74 3.53 -1.74
N ARG A 304 8.08 4.68 -1.94
CA ARG A 304 8.74 6.00 -2.03
C ARG A 304 8.13 7.10 -1.17
N VAL A 305 6.89 6.93 -0.70
CA VAL A 305 6.21 7.97 0.08
C VAL A 305 6.49 7.77 1.55
N ARG A 306 7.06 8.79 2.20
CA ARG A 306 7.30 8.79 3.65
C ARG A 306 6.89 10.12 4.22
N CYS A 307 5.82 10.15 4.99
CA CYS A 307 5.27 11.39 5.51
C CYS A 307 5.99 11.85 6.78
N ILE A 308 5.98 13.15 7.02
CA ILE A 308 6.40 13.75 8.30
C ILE A 308 5.21 14.50 8.88
N VAL A 309 4.97 14.33 10.17
CA VAL A 309 3.88 14.97 10.90
C VAL A 309 4.49 15.92 11.92
N PRO A 310 4.22 17.23 11.83
CA PRO A 310 4.56 18.16 12.90
C PRO A 310 3.98 17.69 14.24
N ASP A 311 4.73 17.80 15.33
CA ASP A 311 4.31 17.22 16.63
C ASP A 311 2.92 17.70 17.09
N LYS A 312 2.57 18.95 16.77
CA LYS A 312 1.26 19.56 17.04
C LYS A 312 0.09 18.90 16.26
N GLU A 313 0.37 18.27 15.12
CA GLU A 313 -0.62 17.70 14.20
C GLU A 313 -0.81 16.19 14.38
N VAL A 314 -0.02 15.53 15.23
CA VAL A 314 -0.05 14.08 15.43
C VAL A 314 -1.47 13.59 15.78
N TYR A 315 -2.17 14.30 16.65
CA TYR A 315 -3.54 13.94 17.02
C TYR A 315 -4.52 14.04 15.85
N THR A 316 -4.40 15.09 15.03
CA THR A 316 -5.22 15.31 13.83
C THR A 316 -4.98 14.19 12.81
N VAL A 317 -3.71 13.85 12.55
CA VAL A 317 -3.30 12.84 11.58
C VAL A 317 -3.73 11.43 12.00
N VAL A 318 -3.58 11.07 13.28
CA VAL A 318 -4.01 9.75 13.80
C VAL A 318 -5.51 9.52 13.62
N ARG A 319 -6.32 10.58 13.71
CA ARG A 319 -7.78 10.51 13.55
C ARG A 319 -8.24 10.67 12.10
N ALA A 320 -7.36 11.11 11.20
CA ALA A 320 -7.70 11.32 9.82
C ALA A 320 -7.77 9.98 9.05
N ASN A 321 -8.78 9.85 8.19
CA ASN A 321 -8.86 8.72 7.27
C ASN A 321 -7.94 8.98 6.06
N LEU A 322 -6.66 8.65 6.21
CA LEU A 322 -5.65 8.85 5.18
C LEU A 322 -5.56 7.66 4.22
N HIS A 323 -5.28 7.95 2.95
CA HIS A 323 -4.95 6.93 1.96
C HIS A 323 -3.71 6.12 2.39
N PRO A 324 -3.61 4.81 2.10
CA PRO A 324 -2.50 3.95 2.55
C PRO A 324 -1.10 4.50 2.27
N THR A 325 -0.92 5.27 1.18
CA THR A 325 0.35 5.93 0.84
C THR A 325 0.83 6.96 1.88
N MET A 326 -0.07 7.52 2.69
CA MET A 326 0.23 8.56 3.69
C MET A 326 0.04 8.07 5.12
N GLN A 327 -0.39 6.82 5.32
CA GLN A 327 -0.46 6.21 6.65
C GLN A 327 0.94 5.92 7.22
N ALA A 328 1.95 5.93 6.35
CA ALA A 328 3.36 5.82 6.67
C ALA A 328 3.97 7.17 7.05
N TRP A 329 4.07 7.46 8.34
CA TRP A 329 4.57 8.76 8.79
C TRP A 329 5.47 8.70 10.03
N PHE A 330 6.34 9.70 10.13
CA PHE A 330 7.26 9.94 11.24
C PHE A 330 6.90 11.26 11.91
N ARG A 331 7.17 11.40 13.21
CA ARG A 331 7.04 12.71 13.87
C ARG A 331 8.19 13.61 13.44
N GLU A 332 7.96 14.90 13.44
CA GLU A 332 9.03 15.88 13.23
C GLU A 332 10.11 15.77 14.31
N SER A 333 9.74 15.47 15.56
CA SER A 333 10.71 15.19 16.64
C SER A 333 11.61 13.97 16.36
N ASP A 334 11.18 13.03 15.53
CA ASP A 334 11.93 11.80 15.18
C ASP A 334 12.73 11.96 13.87
N ILE A 335 12.98 13.19 13.42
CA ILE A 335 13.58 13.48 12.10
C ILE A 335 14.98 12.88 11.92
N ASP A 336 15.76 12.73 12.98
CA ASP A 336 17.10 12.15 12.90
C ASP A 336 17.03 10.65 12.58
N ALA A 337 16.16 9.89 13.27
CA ALA A 337 15.92 8.49 12.97
C ALA A 337 15.32 8.31 11.57
N PHE A 338 14.45 9.24 11.16
CA PHE A 338 13.93 9.27 9.79
C PHE A 338 15.05 9.40 8.75
N VAL A 339 15.99 10.33 8.96
CA VAL A 339 17.13 10.55 8.06
C VAL A 339 17.98 9.29 7.93
N ASP A 340 18.30 8.64 9.05
CA ASP A 340 19.10 7.43 9.04
C ASP A 340 18.42 6.33 8.21
N ASN A 341 17.11 6.16 8.36
CA ASN A 341 16.33 5.17 7.61
C ASN A 341 16.35 5.42 6.09
N ILE A 342 16.17 6.66 5.63
CA ILE A 342 16.13 6.97 4.20
C ILE A 342 17.51 6.92 3.55
N LEU A 343 18.58 7.10 4.33
CA LEU A 343 19.96 6.92 3.86
C LEU A 343 20.34 5.44 3.79
N LEU A 344 19.90 4.61 4.73
CA LEU A 344 20.14 3.16 4.75
C LEU A 344 19.45 2.41 3.60
N GLN A 345 18.22 2.81 3.21
CA GLN A 345 17.47 2.15 2.13
C GLN A 345 18.17 2.19 0.76
N LYS A 346 19.21 3.00 0.59
CA LYS A 346 20.01 3.04 -0.63
C LYS A 346 21.18 2.04 -0.65
N CYS A 347 21.51 1.42 0.49
CA CYS A 347 22.52 0.36 0.57
C CYS A 347 21.99 -1.03 0.22
N SER A 348 20.68 -1.18 -0.07
CA SER A 348 20.04 -2.49 -0.32
C SER A 348 19.32 -2.59 -1.67
N ARG A 349 19.79 -1.88 -2.70
CA ARG A 349 19.32 -2.11 -4.08
C ARG A 349 20.46 -2.40 -5.03
#